data_AF-A0A148N521-F1
#
_entry.id   AF-A0A148N521-F1
#
_cell.length_a   1.000
_cell.length_b   1.000
_cell.length_c   1.000
_cell.angle_alpha   90.00
_cell.angle_beta   90.00
_cell.angle_gamma   90.00
#
_symmetry.space_group_name_H-M   'P 1'
#
loop_
_entity.id
_entity.type
_entity.pdbx_description
1 polymer ?
#
loop_
_entity_poly.entity_id
_entity_poly.type
_entity_poly.pdbx_seq_one_letter_code
_entity_poly.pdbx_strand_id
1 'polypeptide(L)' 'METKKLLSPEEAAAILNVAPGTLMVWRCTGRYNLPYVKVGRLVRYRMEDIEAFIESRTSEHPGDAA' A
#
# COMPACT_ATOMS: atom_id res chain seq x y z
N MET A 1 -11.32 6.72 -20.30
CA MET A 1 -10.67 7.82 -19.53
C MET A 1 -10.41 7.25 -18.15
N GLU A 2 -9.17 6.87 -17.86
CA GLU A 2 -8.85 6.15 -16.63
C GLU A 2 -8.66 7.15 -15.49
N THR A 3 -9.66 7.25 -14.62
CA THR A 3 -9.58 8.07 -13.42
C THR A 3 -8.65 7.37 -12.42
N LYS A 4 -7.36 7.72 -12.43
CA LYS A 4 -6.39 7.26 -11.42
C LYS A 4 -6.93 7.55 -10.01
N LYS A 5 -7.45 6.52 -9.35
CA LYS A 5 -8.09 6.63 -8.05
C LYS A 5 -7.02 6.78 -6.97
N LEU A 6 -6.98 7.97 -6.38
CA LEU A 6 -6.07 8.32 -5.29
C LEU A 6 -6.71 8.01 -3.94
N LEU A 7 -6.31 6.89 -3.36
CA LEU A 7 -6.75 6.37 -2.08
C LEU A 7 -6.13 7.17 -0.93
N SER A 8 -6.91 7.39 0.12
CA SER A 8 -6.40 7.91 1.39
C SER A 8 -5.56 6.84 2.11
N PRO A 9 -4.68 7.21 3.05
CA PRO A 9 -3.95 6.23 3.87
C PRO A 9 -4.89 5.25 4.58
N GLU A 10 -6.08 5.70 4.98
CA GLU A 10 -7.08 4.86 5.63
C GLU A 10 -7.67 3.83 4.66
N GLU A 11 -7.97 4.21 3.43
CA GLU A 11 -8.45 3.27 2.41
C GLU A 11 -7.37 2.29 1.98
N ALA A 12 -6.15 2.78 1.76
CA ALA A 12 -5.00 1.93 1.48
C ALA A 12 -4.74 0.91 2.60
N ALA A 13 -4.87 1.35 3.85
CA ALA A 13 -4.73 0.48 5.02
C ALA A 13 -5.83 -0.59 5.08
N ALA A 14 -7.08 -0.20 4.78
CA ALA A 14 -8.21 -1.12 4.72
C ALA A 14 -8.02 -2.18 3.63
N ILE A 15 -7.55 -1.80 2.44
CA ILE A 15 -7.27 -2.72 1.32
C ILE A 15 -6.15 -3.69 1.69
N LEU A 16 -5.06 -3.18 2.26
CA LEU A 16 -3.92 -3.99 2.70
C LEU A 16 -4.20 -4.80 3.98
N ASN A 17 -5.37 -4.62 4.60
CA ASN A 17 -5.75 -5.20 5.89
C ASN A 17 -4.73 -4.90 7.01
N VAL A 18 -4.17 -3.69 7.02
CA VAL A 18 -3.21 -3.22 8.02
C VAL A 18 -3.76 -2.01 8.77
N ALA A 19 -3.18 -1.70 9.92
CA ALA A 19 -3.51 -0.46 10.62
C ALA A 19 -2.96 0.76 9.84
N PRO A 20 -3.67 1.90 9.82
CA PRO A 20 -3.16 3.14 9.20
C PRO A 20 -1.86 3.62 9.87
N GLY A 21 -1.68 3.31 11.16
CA GLY A 21 -0.43 3.53 11.89
C GLY A 21 0.74 2.73 11.30
N THR A 22 0.50 1.50 10.85
CA THR A 22 1.51 0.67 10.18
C THR A 22 2.01 1.34 8.90
N LEU A 23 1.11 1.90 8.08
CA LEU A 23 1.52 2.67 6.89
C LEU A 23 2.32 3.94 7.25
N MET A 24 2.04 4.59 8.38
CA MET A 24 2.85 5.70 8.88
C MET A 24 4.25 5.24 9.27
N VAL A 25 4.36 4.11 9.98
CA VAL A 25 5.65 3.50 10.34
C VAL A 25 6.42 3.13 9.08
N TRP A 26 5.80 2.54 8.07
CA TRP A 26 6.47 2.18 6.81
C TRP A 26 7.06 3.38 6.09
N ARG A 27 6.32 4.50 6.04
CA ARG A 27 6.81 5.77 5.50
C ARG A 27 7.96 6.36 6.33
N CYS A 28 7.88 6.27 7.65
CA CYS A 28 8.88 6.85 8.56
C CYS A 28 10.18 6.04 8.62
N THR A 29 10.05 4.71 8.65
CA THR A 29 11.18 3.77 8.71
C THR A 29 11.79 3.52 7.33
N GLY A 30 11.08 3.83 6.25
CA GLY A 30 11.51 3.50 4.88
C GLY A 30 11.62 2.00 4.62
N ARG A 31 11.08 1.15 5.51
CA ARG A 31 11.25 -0.31 5.45
C ARG A 31 10.58 -0.92 4.22
N TYR A 32 9.52 -0.29 3.72
CA TYR A 32 8.79 -0.74 2.56
C TYR A 32 8.61 0.40 1.57
N ASN A 33 9.01 0.15 0.33
CA ASN A 33 8.93 1.11 -0.75
C ASN A 33 7.52 1.12 -1.35
N LEU A 34 6.54 1.61 -0.58
CA LEU A 34 5.18 1.81 -1.06
C LEU A 34 5.07 3.23 -1.64
N PRO A 35 4.91 3.40 -2.96
CA PRO A 35 4.81 4.71 -3.58
C PRO A 35 3.63 5.50 -3.01
N TYR A 36 3.88 6.77 -2.68
CA TYR A 36 2.83 7.66 -2.21
C TYR A 36 2.91 9.01 -2.91
N VAL A 37 1.75 9.57 -3.19
CA VAL A 37 1.57 10.90 -3.76
C VAL A 37 1.31 11.87 -2.62
N LYS A 38 2.24 12.81 -2.41
CA LYS A 38 2.06 13.89 -1.44
C LYS A 38 1.31 15.05 -2.10
N VAL A 39 0.13 15.38 -1.59
CA VAL A 39 -0.70 16.50 -2.02
C VAL A 39 -0.82 17.49 -0.86
N GLY A 40 0.20 18.36 -0.73
CA GLY A 40 0.32 19.30 0.38
C GLY A 40 0.50 18.58 1.73
N ARG A 41 -0.48 18.75 2.64
CA ARG A 41 -0.52 18.03 3.93
C ARG A 41 -1.09 16.61 3.83
N LEU A 42 -1.78 16.31 2.73
CA LEU A 42 -2.43 15.02 2.51
C LEU A 42 -1.46 14.06 1.83
N VAL A 43 -1.48 12.82 2.25
CA VAL A 43 -0.79 11.73 1.56
C VAL A 43 -1.86 10.88 0.88
N ARG A 44 -1.64 10.52 -0.38
CA ARG A 44 -2.52 9.63 -1.14
C ARG A 44 -1.71 8.48 -1.73
N TYR A 45 -2.37 7.37 -1.97
CA TYR A 45 -1.82 6.18 -2.60
C TYR A 45 -2.55 5.95 -3.90
N ARG A 46 -1.85 5.48 -4.93
CA ARG A 46 -2.56 5.03 -6.12
C ARG A 46 -3.02 3.60 -5.91
N MET A 47 -4.20 3.28 -6.40
CA MET A 47 -4.69 1.90 -6.38
C MET A 47 -3.72 0.97 -7.11
N GLU A 48 -3.23 1.38 -8.29
CA GLU A 48 -2.21 0.63 -9.08
C GLU A 48 -0.95 0.28 -8.26
N ASP A 49 -0.46 1.21 -7.43
CA ASP A 49 0.74 0.99 -6.61
C ASP A 49 0.47 0.04 -5.43
N ILE A 50 -0.73 0.11 -4.85
CA ILE A 50 -1.16 -0.76 -3.75
C ILE A 50 -1.33 -2.19 -4.26
N GLU A 51 -1.99 -2.36 -5.40
CA GLU A 51 -2.17 -3.65 -6.06
C GLU A 51 -0.82 -4.26 -6.44
N ALA A 52 0.05 -3.50 -7.11
CA ALA A 52 1.39 -3.96 -7.45
C ALA A 52 2.24 -4.33 -6.21
N PHE A 53 2.05 -3.62 -5.09
CA PHE A 53 2.69 -3.97 -3.82
C PHE A 53 2.17 -5.29 -3.24
N ILE A 54 0.86 -5.53 -3.33
CA ILE A 54 0.24 -6.80 -2.92
C ILE A 54 0.73 -7.93 -3.80
N GLU A 55 0.74 -7.75 -5.12
CA GLU A 55 1.21 -8.74 -6.10
C GLU A 55 2.69 -9.07 -5.88
N SER A 56 3.54 -8.05 -5.68
CA SER A 56 4.96 -8.25 -5.38
C SER A 56 5.20 -9.03 -4.07
N ARG A 57 4.25 -8.99 -3.13
CA ARG A 57 4.32 -9.69 -1.83
C ARG A 57 3.60 -11.03 -1.82
N THR A 58 2.63 -11.20 -2.70
CA THR A 58 1.99 -12.47 -3.03
C THR A 58 2.96 -13.25 -3.92
N SER A 59 4.16 -13.50 -3.41
CA SER A 59 4.90 -14.67 -3.85
C SER A 59 4.23 -15.83 -3.14
N GLU A 60 3.58 -16.72 -3.90
CA GLU A 60 3.24 -18.06 -3.43
C GLU A 60 4.40 -18.52 -2.55
N HIS A 61 4.12 -18.74 -1.27
CA HIS A 61 4.98 -19.59 -0.48
C HIS A 61 4.60 -21.02 -0.91
N PRO A 62 5.40 -21.73 -1.73
CA PRO A 62 5.25 -23.16 -1.86
C PRO A 62 5.68 -23.78 -0.53
N GLY A 63 4.79 -23.78 0.45
CA GLY A 63 5.15 -24.18 1.81
C GLY A 63 3.95 -24.24 2.74
N ASP A 64 2.86 -24.86 2.29
CA ASP A 64 1.97 -25.58 3.21
C ASP A 64 1.28 -26.71 2.43
N ALA A 65 2.06 -27.75 2.16
CA ALA A 65 1.56 -29.08 1.89
C ALA A 65 2.38 -30.02 2.78
N ALA A 66 1.86 -30.25 3.99
CA ALA A 66 2.31 -31.28 4.91
C ALA A 66 1.14 -32.24 5.18
#